data_AF-A0A8C4N1T9-F1
#
_entry.id   AF-A0A8C4N1T9-F1
#
_cell.length_a   1.000
_cell.length_b   1.000
_cell.length_c   1.000
_cell.angle_alpha   90.00
_cell.angle_beta   90.00
_cell.angle_gamma   90.00
#
_symmetry.space_group_name_H-M   'P 1'
#
loop_
_entity.id
_entity.type
_entity.pdbx_description
1 polymer ?
#
loop_
_entity_poly.entity_id
_entity_poly.type
_entity_poly.pdbx_seq_one_letter_code
_entity_poly.pdbx_strand_id
1 'polypeptide(L)'
;MVIKVFTASIVGSSQIKKKQQDVLGFLEANSIAFEQLDVAMNDGNRQWMRSNVPGECCPKSGIPLPPQIFNEDQYCGDYDGFFDAKENEAVPYFLCLAAAEKAEEEVVQNGKVTAETSEILQKNEEEEAEDVTAEEEAEDATTAEEDKADGKEEEEEQE
;
A
#
# COMPACT_ATOMS: atom_id res chain seq x y z
N MET A 1 13.73 -16.82 8.68
CA MET A 1 13.48 -15.42 8.37
C MET A 1 13.71 -15.17 6.89
N VAL A 2 12.69 -14.73 6.15
CA VAL A 2 12.77 -14.36 4.72
C VAL A 2 11.87 -13.16 4.48
N ILE A 3 12.43 -12.07 3.95
CA ILE A 3 11.62 -10.92 3.53
C ILE A 3 10.95 -11.26 2.19
N LYS A 4 9.62 -11.19 2.12
CA LYS A 4 8.85 -11.36 0.89
C LYS A 4 8.40 -9.98 0.39
N VAL A 5 8.75 -9.64 -0.85
CA VAL A 5 8.34 -8.37 -1.48
C VAL A 5 7.40 -8.68 -2.64
N PHE A 6 6.12 -8.36 -2.45
CA PHE A 6 5.12 -8.50 -3.50
C PHE A 6 5.24 -7.34 -4.49
N THR A 7 5.38 -7.68 -5.76
CA THR A 7 5.62 -6.75 -6.88
C THR A 7 4.67 -7.06 -8.04
N ALA A 8 4.50 -6.13 -8.98
CA ALA A 8 3.83 -6.35 -10.25
C ALA A 8 4.81 -6.03 -11.38
N SER A 9 5.25 -7.06 -12.10
CA SER A 9 6.14 -6.93 -13.27
C SER A 9 5.48 -6.11 -14.39
N ILE A 10 4.19 -6.36 -14.64
CA ILE A 10 3.35 -5.63 -15.58
C ILE A 10 2.49 -4.64 -14.78
N VAL A 11 2.87 -3.37 -14.81
CA VAL A 11 2.16 -2.28 -14.12
C VAL A 11 2.02 -1.05 -15.02
N GLY A 12 0.79 -0.53 -15.15
CA GLY A 12 0.50 0.65 -15.97
C GLY A 12 0.89 1.99 -15.34
N SER A 13 1.24 2.01 -14.05
CA SER A 13 1.68 3.22 -13.34
C SER A 13 3.20 3.26 -13.18
N SER A 14 3.83 4.26 -13.81
CA SER A 14 5.25 4.57 -13.66
C SER A 14 5.64 4.92 -12.22
N GLN A 15 4.70 5.44 -11.41
CA GLN A 15 4.94 5.73 -9.99
C GLN A 15 5.07 4.44 -9.19
N ILE A 16 4.14 3.50 -9.38
CA ILE A 16 4.18 2.17 -8.75
C ILE A 16 5.43 1.41 -9.18
N LYS A 17 5.83 1.49 -10.46
CA LYS A 17 7.11 0.90 -10.91
C LYS A 17 8.32 1.45 -10.15
N LYS A 18 8.40 2.77 -9.98
CA LYS A 18 9.48 3.42 -9.21
C LYS A 18 9.47 3.02 -7.73
N LYS A 19 8.30 3.05 -7.08
CA LYS A 19 8.14 2.64 -5.66
C LYS A 19 8.69 1.22 -5.43
N GLN A 20 8.36 0.28 -6.30
CA GLN A 20 8.89 -1.08 -6.23
C GLN A 20 10.40 -1.16 -6.45
N GLN A 21 10.92 -0.45 -7.46
CA GLN A 21 12.36 -0.45 -7.75
C GLN A 21 13.20 0.15 -6.61
N ASP A 22 12.68 1.16 -5.89
CA ASP A 22 13.37 1.73 -4.72
C ASP A 22 13.40 0.76 -3.53
N VAL A 23 12.31 0.02 -3.26
CA VAL A 23 12.29 -1.05 -2.25
C VAL A 23 13.29 -2.16 -2.59
N LEU A 24 13.21 -2.72 -3.81
CA LEU A 24 14.10 -3.79 -4.25
C LEU A 24 15.57 -3.34 -4.23
N GLY A 25 15.87 -2.19 -4.84
CA GLY A 25 17.22 -1.64 -4.92
C GLY A 25 17.81 -1.28 -3.54
N PHE A 26 16.98 -0.86 -2.58
CA PHE A 26 17.42 -0.66 -1.21
C PHE A 26 17.79 -1.99 -0.53
N LEU A 27 16.96 -3.02 -0.66
CA LEU A 27 17.24 -4.33 -0.05
C LEU A 27 18.51 -4.96 -0.66
N GLU A 28 18.67 -4.88 -1.99
CA GLU A 28 19.88 -5.30 -2.70
C GLU A 28 21.12 -4.52 -2.22
N ALA A 29 21.05 -3.18 -2.15
CA ALA A 29 22.17 -2.34 -1.72
C ALA A 29 22.60 -2.61 -0.26
N ASN A 30 21.66 -2.96 0.61
CA ASN A 30 21.93 -3.32 2.01
C ASN A 30 22.22 -4.81 2.21
N SER A 31 22.31 -5.61 1.14
CA SER A 31 22.55 -7.07 1.18
C SER A 31 21.53 -7.85 2.02
N ILE A 32 20.28 -7.35 2.11
CA ILE A 32 19.18 -8.01 2.81
C ILE A 32 18.61 -9.08 1.86
N ALA A 33 18.55 -10.34 2.31
CA ALA A 33 17.99 -11.42 1.51
C ALA A 33 16.46 -11.32 1.45
N PHE A 34 15.90 -11.29 0.24
CA PHE A 34 14.46 -11.26 0.00
C PHE A 34 14.02 -12.16 -1.16
N GLU A 35 12.74 -12.51 -1.17
CA GLU A 35 12.05 -13.18 -2.28
C GLU A 35 11.13 -12.18 -2.98
N GLN A 36 11.29 -12.02 -4.30
CA GLN A 36 10.41 -11.18 -5.10
C GLN A 36 9.22 -11.99 -5.63
N LEU A 37 8.01 -11.67 -5.15
CA LEU A 37 6.78 -12.36 -5.52
C LEU A 37 5.96 -11.51 -6.49
N ASP A 38 5.97 -11.86 -7.77
CA ASP A 38 5.17 -11.15 -8.77
C ASP A 38 3.68 -11.50 -8.64
N VAL A 39 2.82 -10.50 -8.47
CA VAL A 39 1.36 -10.60 -8.44
C VAL A 39 0.72 -10.29 -9.79
N ALA A 40 1.48 -9.80 -10.79
CA ALA A 40 0.96 -9.55 -12.13
C ALA A 40 0.79 -10.88 -12.89
N MET A 41 1.84 -11.73 -12.87
CA MET A 41 1.91 -12.98 -13.61
C MET A 41 1.59 -14.24 -12.77
N ASN A 42 1.39 -14.13 -11.45
CA ASN A 42 1.00 -15.25 -10.59
C ASN A 42 -0.21 -14.85 -9.70
N ASP A 43 -1.35 -15.48 -9.96
CA ASP A 43 -2.60 -15.22 -9.24
C ASP A 43 -2.59 -15.75 -7.80
N GLY A 44 -1.81 -16.80 -7.50
CA GLY A 44 -1.62 -17.27 -6.13
C GLY A 44 -0.96 -16.20 -5.26
N ASN A 45 0.09 -15.55 -5.77
CA ASN A 45 0.73 -14.41 -5.10
C ASN A 45 -0.25 -13.23 -4.95
N ARG A 46 -1.03 -12.94 -6.00
CA ARG A 46 -2.05 -11.88 -6.02
C ARG A 46 -3.13 -12.10 -4.95
N GLN A 47 -3.62 -13.33 -4.82
CA GLN A 47 -4.64 -13.74 -3.86
C GLN A 47 -4.07 -13.68 -2.43
N TRP A 48 -2.88 -14.25 -2.22
CA TRP A 48 -2.20 -14.25 -0.91
C TRP A 48 -1.93 -12.83 -0.42
N MET A 49 -1.37 -11.95 -1.26
CA MET A 49 -1.13 -10.54 -0.89
C MET A 49 -2.42 -9.86 -0.44
N ARG A 50 -3.52 -10.01 -1.20
CA ARG A 50 -4.81 -9.40 -0.88
C ARG A 50 -5.47 -9.95 0.39
N SER A 51 -5.16 -11.20 0.77
CA SER A 51 -5.71 -11.84 1.97
C SER A 51 -4.90 -11.57 3.24
N ASN A 52 -3.62 -11.21 3.12
CA ASN A 52 -2.72 -11.01 4.26
C ASN A 52 -2.33 -9.54 4.51
N VAL A 53 -2.61 -8.60 3.60
CA VAL A 53 -2.55 -7.16 3.90
C VAL A 53 -3.73 -6.79 4.83
N PRO A 54 -3.49 -6.14 5.99
CA PRO A 54 -4.55 -5.65 6.87
C PRO A 54 -5.48 -4.66 6.16
N GLY A 55 -6.80 -4.77 6.42
CA GLY A 55 -7.80 -3.92 5.77
C GLY A 55 -7.63 -2.42 6.04
N GLU A 56 -7.04 -2.04 7.17
CA GLU A 56 -6.70 -0.66 7.53
C GLU A 56 -5.59 -0.06 6.65
N CYS A 57 -4.73 -0.92 6.07
CA CYS A 57 -3.65 -0.54 5.15
C CYS A 57 -4.10 -0.58 3.68
N CYS A 58 -5.35 -0.92 3.39
CA CYS A 58 -5.89 -0.88 2.04
C CYS A 58 -6.24 0.57 1.64
N PRO A 59 -5.88 1.03 0.42
CA PRO A 59 -6.31 2.34 -0.07
C PRO A 59 -7.85 2.38 -0.25
N LYS A 60 -8.42 3.58 -0.42
CA LYS A 60 -9.89 3.82 -0.52
C LYS A 60 -10.64 2.97 -1.56
N SER A 61 -9.94 2.35 -2.52
CA SER A 61 -10.51 1.40 -3.49
C SER A 61 -10.68 -0.04 -2.96
N GLY A 62 -10.20 -0.33 -1.76
CA GLY A 62 -10.25 -1.67 -1.13
C GLY A 62 -9.24 -2.68 -1.69
N ILE A 63 -8.34 -2.29 -2.59
CA ILE A 63 -7.37 -3.20 -3.23
C ILE A 63 -5.94 -2.75 -2.91
N PRO A 64 -5.14 -3.54 -2.17
CA PRO A 64 -3.74 -3.21 -1.93
C PRO A 64 -2.92 -3.25 -3.21
N LEU A 65 -2.03 -2.27 -3.37
CA LEU A 65 -1.17 -2.08 -4.54
C LEU A 65 0.29 -2.37 -4.17
N PRO A 66 1.10 -2.98 -5.06
CA PRO A 66 2.52 -3.21 -4.79
C PRO A 66 3.33 -1.89 -4.74
N PRO A 67 4.50 -1.85 -4.07
CA PRO A 67 5.08 -2.96 -3.31
C PRO A 67 4.34 -3.19 -1.98
N GLN A 68 4.26 -4.45 -1.56
CA GLN A 68 3.79 -4.85 -0.23
C GLN A 68 4.84 -5.76 0.39
N ILE A 69 5.25 -5.47 1.63
CA ILE A 69 6.44 -6.06 2.26
C ILE A 69 5.99 -6.90 3.46
N PHE A 70 6.47 -8.13 3.50
CA PHE A 70 6.21 -9.08 4.57
C PHE A 70 7.53 -9.68 5.08
N ASN A 71 7.58 -10.01 6.36
CA ASN A 71 8.58 -10.89 6.93
C ASN A 71 7.92 -12.25 7.18
N GLU A 72 8.28 -13.24 6.37
CA GLU A 72 7.58 -14.53 6.28
C GLU A 72 6.08 -14.33 6.07
N ASP A 73 5.24 -14.50 7.08
CA ASP A 73 3.79 -14.31 7.00
C ASP A 73 3.31 -13.06 7.78
N GLN A 74 4.21 -12.32 8.42
CA GLN A 74 3.91 -11.08 9.13
C GLN A 74 3.98 -9.89 8.16
N TYR A 75 2.94 -9.05 8.15
CA TYR A 75 2.92 -7.82 7.38
C TYR A 75 3.84 -6.76 8.00
N CYS A 76 4.80 -6.25 7.22
CA CYS A 76 5.67 -5.14 7.63
C CYS A 76 5.07 -3.78 7.25
N GLY A 77 4.54 -3.69 6.02
CA GLY A 77 3.93 -2.45 5.51
C GLY A 77 3.93 -2.36 3.99
N ASP A 78 3.49 -1.22 3.50
CA ASP A 78 3.53 -0.84 2.09
C ASP A 78 4.78 0.01 1.78
N TYR A 79 4.78 0.70 0.63
CA TYR A 79 5.85 1.63 0.29
C TYR A 79 5.94 2.82 1.24
N ASP A 80 4.81 3.39 1.66
CA ASP A 80 4.83 4.67 2.39
C ASP A 80 5.37 4.43 3.81
N GLY A 81 4.96 3.33 4.47
CA GLY A 81 5.58 2.89 5.72
C GLY A 81 7.06 2.51 5.60
N PHE A 82 7.47 1.91 4.48
CA PHE A 82 8.89 1.64 4.19
C PHE A 82 9.69 2.94 3.99
N PHE A 83 9.12 3.92 3.29
CA PHE A 83 9.75 5.21 3.03
C PHE A 83 9.95 5.98 4.33
N ASP A 84 8.93 6.03 5.20
CA ASP A 84 9.06 6.63 6.53
C ASP A 84 10.12 5.91 7.37
N ALA A 85 10.20 4.58 7.33
CA ALA A 85 11.25 3.82 8.01
C ALA A 85 12.65 4.08 7.44
N LYS A 86 12.76 4.37 6.14
CA LYS A 86 14.02 4.71 5.45
C LYS A 86 14.51 6.11 5.80
N GLU A 87 13.62 7.10 5.84
CA GLU A 87 13.96 8.48 6.26
C GLU A 87 14.34 8.56 7.76
N ASN A 88 13.79 7.68 8.60
CA ASN A 88 14.08 7.61 10.04
C ASN A 88 15.19 6.59 10.42
N GLU A 89 15.94 6.04 9.44
CA GLU A 89 16.98 5.01 9.65
C GLU A 89 16.50 3.74 10.40
N ALA A 90 15.18 3.49 10.41
CA ALA A 90 14.50 2.47 11.20
C ALA A 90 14.09 1.22 10.39
N VAL A 91 14.58 1.05 9.16
CA VAL A 91 14.24 -0.09 8.29
C VAL A 91 14.42 -1.47 8.95
N PRO A 92 15.45 -1.74 9.78
CA PRO A 92 15.55 -3.01 10.51
C PRO A 92 14.39 -3.27 11.48
N TYR A 93 13.76 -2.24 12.03
CA TYR A 93 12.57 -2.37 12.86
C TYR A 93 11.31 -2.58 12.02
N PHE A 94 11.17 -1.85 10.91
CA PHE A 94 10.07 -2.02 9.95
C PHE A 94 10.02 -3.45 9.38
N LEU A 95 11.17 -3.98 8.94
CA LEU A 95 11.31 -5.37 8.47
C LEU A 95 11.25 -6.41 9.60
N CYS A 96 11.05 -5.98 10.86
CA CYS A 96 11.03 -6.82 12.05
C CYS A 96 12.31 -7.66 12.28
N LEU A 97 13.45 -7.22 11.72
CA LEU A 97 14.80 -7.80 11.90
C LEU A 97 15.30 -7.61 13.34
N ALA A 98 15.19 -6.40 13.87
CA ALA A 98 15.71 -6.06 15.20
C ALA A 98 15.01 -6.79 16.36
N ALA A 99 13.79 -7.31 16.14
CA ALA A 99 13.08 -8.13 17.13
C ALA A 99 13.63 -9.57 17.18
N ALA A 100 14.11 -10.10 16.05
CA ALA A 100 14.72 -11.42 15.98
C ALA A 100 16.09 -11.45 16.66
N GLU A 101 16.90 -10.40 16.49
CA GLU A 101 18.22 -10.30 17.16
C GLU A 101 18.10 -10.30 18.69
N LYS A 102 17.11 -9.60 19.25
CA LYS A 102 16.85 -9.63 20.71
C LYS A 102 16.29 -10.97 21.20
N ALA A 103 15.60 -11.73 20.35
CA ALA A 103 15.04 -13.02 20.73
C ALA A 103 16.12 -14.11 20.93
N GLU A 104 17.29 -13.99 20.30
CA GLU A 104 18.41 -14.91 20.56
C GLU A 104 19.31 -14.47 21.74
N GLU A 105 19.32 -13.19 22.12
CA GLU A 105 20.16 -12.70 23.23
C GLU A 105 19.47 -12.75 24.62
N GLU A 106 18.13 -12.72 24.70
CA GLU A 106 17.39 -12.74 25.98
C GLU A 106 17.08 -14.15 26.57
N VAL A 107 17.89 -15.18 26.30
CA VAL A 107 17.74 -16.52 26.91
C VAL A 107 18.78 -16.83 28.01
N VAL A 108 19.55 -15.85 28.49
CA VAL A 108 20.43 -16.03 29.66
C VAL A 108 20.48 -14.81 30.60
N GLN A 109 19.46 -14.60 31.45
CA GLN A 109 19.63 -14.39 32.91
C GLN A 109 18.33 -14.26 33.74
N ASN A 110 18.20 -15.17 34.72
CA ASN A 110 17.42 -15.11 35.97
C ASN A 110 16.35 -14.00 36.16
N GLY A 111 15.06 -14.40 36.13
CA GLY A 111 13.94 -13.49 36.41
C GLY A 111 13.57 -13.31 37.89
N LYS A 112 12.67 -12.33 38.15
CA LYS A 112 11.91 -12.17 39.40
C LYS A 112 10.70 -11.22 39.25
N VAL A 113 9.49 -11.78 39.22
CA VAL A 113 8.14 -11.33 39.73
C VAL A 113 7.66 -9.86 39.57
N THR A 114 6.31 -9.74 39.56
CA THR A 114 5.42 -8.56 39.70
C THR A 114 5.32 -7.62 38.49
N ALA A 115 4.17 -7.38 37.84
CA ALA A 115 2.74 -7.24 38.20
C ALA A 115 2.31 -5.78 38.38
N GLU A 116 1.12 -5.46 37.83
CA GLU A 116 0.44 -4.14 37.82
C GLU A 116 1.19 -3.09 36.96
N THR A 117 0.54 -2.19 36.21
CA THR A 117 -0.82 -1.63 36.30
C THR A 117 -1.53 -1.53 34.94
N SER A 118 -2.83 -1.85 34.90
CA SER A 118 -3.75 -1.34 33.88
C SER A 118 -4.31 0.04 34.26
N GLU A 119 -5.15 0.62 33.38
CA GLU A 119 -5.90 1.89 33.52
C GLU A 119 -5.15 3.17 33.11
N ILE A 120 -5.95 4.23 32.82
CA ILE A 120 -5.60 5.54 32.17
C ILE A 120 -5.51 5.39 30.63
N LEU A 121 -6.47 5.82 29.78
CA LEU A 121 -7.66 6.67 29.94
C LEU A 121 -8.83 6.24 29.04
N GLN A 122 -10.06 6.59 29.42
CA GLN A 122 -11.28 6.45 28.62
C GLN A 122 -12.01 7.81 28.54
N LYS A 123 -12.75 8.03 27.44
CA LYS A 123 -13.73 9.11 27.17
C LYS A 123 -13.20 10.51 26.84
N ASN A 124 -13.58 11.00 25.65
CA ASN A 124 -14.69 11.95 25.53
C ASN A 124 -15.40 11.77 24.17
N GLU A 125 -16.72 11.61 24.23
CA GLU A 125 -17.69 11.67 23.13
C GLU A 125 -18.72 12.78 23.48
N GLU A 126 -19.73 12.97 22.62
CA GLU A 126 -20.77 14.03 22.64
C GLU A 126 -20.20 15.37 22.11
N GLU A 127 -20.37 15.74 20.84
CA GLU A 127 -21.60 15.90 20.01
C GLU A 127 -22.44 17.13 20.43
N GLU A 128 -22.67 18.03 19.46
CA GLU A 128 -23.82 18.93 19.36
C GLU A 128 -23.99 19.31 17.88
N ALA A 129 -25.21 19.54 17.44
CA ALA A 129 -25.60 19.58 16.02
C ALA A 129 -26.51 20.78 15.66
N GLU A 130 -26.89 20.86 14.38
CA GLU A 130 -27.94 21.72 13.79
C GLU A 130 -27.65 23.26 13.76
N ASP A 131 -28.21 24.09 12.87
CA ASP A 131 -29.21 23.91 11.79
C ASP A 131 -28.93 24.85 10.57
N VAL A 132 -29.79 24.78 9.55
CA VAL A 132 -29.65 25.21 8.14
C VAL A 132 -30.39 26.52 7.80
N THR A 133 -29.85 27.30 6.84
CA THR A 133 -30.60 28.04 5.79
C THR A 133 -29.62 28.30 4.62
N ALA A 134 -29.74 27.75 3.40
CA ALA A 134 -30.82 27.75 2.40
C ALA A 134 -31.04 29.10 1.69
N GLU A 135 -30.66 29.20 0.39
CA GLU A 135 -31.29 30.06 -0.63
C GLU A 135 -30.86 29.64 -2.08
N GLU A 136 -31.74 29.93 -3.07
CA GLU A 136 -31.76 29.45 -4.48
C GLU A 136 -32.18 30.61 -5.45
N GLU A 137 -32.31 30.52 -6.80
CA GLU A 137 -32.55 29.45 -7.79
C GLU A 137 -31.76 29.63 -9.12
N ALA A 138 -31.74 28.59 -9.98
CA ALA A 138 -31.67 28.65 -11.47
C ALA A 138 -30.37 29.18 -12.16
N GLU A 139 -30.09 29.03 -13.47
CA GLU A 139 -30.87 28.72 -14.72
C GLU A 139 -30.01 27.81 -15.63
N ASP A 140 -30.46 26.73 -16.31
CA ASP A 140 -31.37 26.51 -17.47
C ASP A 140 -30.78 26.71 -18.90
N ALA A 141 -31.34 25.95 -19.87
CA ALA A 141 -31.35 26.13 -21.34
C ALA A 141 -30.11 25.84 -22.23
N THR A 142 -30.09 24.62 -22.78
CA THR A 142 -30.00 24.25 -24.23
C THR A 142 -29.43 25.20 -25.31
N THR A 143 -28.54 24.67 -26.17
CA THR A 143 -28.62 24.46 -27.66
C THR A 143 -27.21 24.11 -28.17
N ALA A 144 -26.91 22.99 -28.83
CA ALA A 144 -27.36 22.52 -30.15
C ALA A 144 -26.96 23.46 -31.31
N GLU A 145 -25.89 23.12 -32.03
CA GLU A 145 -25.89 23.14 -33.50
C GLU A 145 -24.83 22.19 -34.10
N GLU A 146 -25.20 21.52 -35.18
CA GLU A 146 -24.31 20.74 -36.05
C GLU A 146 -23.56 21.70 -36.98
N ASP A 147 -22.39 21.30 -37.49
CA ASP A 147 -22.12 21.57 -38.91
C ASP A 147 -21.37 20.39 -39.54
N LYS A 148 -21.77 20.05 -40.78
CA LYS A 148 -21.22 18.97 -41.61
C LYS A 148 -20.65 19.58 -42.89
N ALA A 149 -19.40 19.27 -43.19
CA ALA A 149 -18.93 19.04 -44.56
C ALA A 149 -17.72 18.08 -44.47
N ASP A 150 -17.72 16.88 -45.05
CA ASP A 150 -17.82 16.53 -46.48
C ASP A 150 -16.52 16.93 -47.24
N GLY A 151 -15.79 16.00 -47.88
CA GLY A 151 -15.97 14.55 -47.96
C GLY A 151 -14.95 13.90 -48.92
N LYS A 152 -15.12 12.57 -49.16
CA LYS A 152 -14.76 11.85 -50.42
C LYS A 152 -13.25 11.72 -50.82
N GLU A 153 -12.72 10.67 -51.47
CA GLU A 153 -13.13 9.34 -52.01
C GLU A 153 -12.08 8.29 -51.52
N GLU A 154 -12.34 6.99 -51.30
CA GLU A 154 -12.45 5.88 -52.28
C GLU A 154 -11.36 5.93 -53.37
N GLU A 155 -10.66 4.84 -53.75
CA GLU A 155 -11.10 3.44 -53.95
C GLU A 155 -10.12 2.37 -53.41
N GLU A 156 -10.62 1.14 -53.19
CA GLU A 156 -9.84 -0.09 -53.27
C GLU A 156 -9.58 -0.46 -54.75
N GLU A 157 -8.47 -1.15 -55.06
CA GLU A 157 -8.60 -2.35 -55.91
C GLU A 157 -7.47 -3.35 -55.64
N GLN A 158 -7.79 -4.64 -55.84
CA GLN A 158 -6.89 -5.78 -55.65
C GLN A 158 -6.62 -6.46 -56.99
N GLU A 159 -5.35 -6.60 -57.40
CA GLU A 159 -4.78 -7.79 -58.07
C GLU A 159 -3.24 -7.78 -58.01
#